data_AF-A0AAW8TQH2-F1
#
_entry.id   AF-A0AAW8TQH2-F1
#
_cell.length_a   1.000
_cell.length_b   1.000
_cell.length_c   1.000
_cell.angle_alpha   90.00
_cell.angle_beta   90.00
_cell.angle_gamma   90.00
#
_symmetry.space_group_name_H-M   'P 1'
#
loop_
_entity.id
_entity.type
_entity.pdbx_description
1 polymer ?
#
loop_
_entity_poly.entity_id
_entity_poly.type
_entity_poly.pdbx_seq_one_letter_code
_entity_poly.pdbx_strand_id
1 'polypeptide(L)'
;MNVMIKGKSKFDSEIFHGDWTNWGGFNKQKYTKEEAIEAWRKEMFGLGKDVPCVVEDAFVRYRVGQNEDHEPCAGWWLEWEDYGSKSVPAWSIREARDHELVG
;
A
#
# COMPACT_ATOMS: atom_id res chain seq x y z
N MET A 1 12.72 -7.83 26.13
CA MET A 1 12.04 -7.95 24.81
C MET A 1 13.11 -7.77 23.74
N ASN A 2 13.50 -8.84 23.05
CA ASN A 2 14.51 -8.75 21.99
C ASN A 2 13.87 -8.05 20.80
N VAL A 3 14.25 -6.80 20.56
CA VAL A 3 13.97 -6.11 19.29
C VAL A 3 14.84 -6.79 18.25
N MET A 4 14.29 -7.82 17.60
CA MET A 4 14.87 -8.38 16.39
C MET A 4 14.86 -7.27 15.36
N ILE A 5 16.03 -6.67 15.11
CA ILE A 5 16.22 -5.74 14.00
C ILE A 5 16.14 -6.60 12.73
N LYS A 6 14.92 -6.92 12.29
CA LYS A 6 14.67 -7.43 10.94
C LYS A 6 15.29 -6.40 10.00
N GLY A 7 16.24 -6.81 9.17
CA GLY A 7 16.89 -5.92 8.20
C GLY A 7 15.82 -5.11 7.46
N LYS A 8 16.03 -3.79 7.32
CA LYS A 8 15.06 -2.89 6.68
C LYS A 8 14.56 -3.51 5.38
N SER A 9 13.25 -3.68 5.26
CA SER A 9 12.66 -4.23 4.05
C SER A 9 13.10 -3.40 2.84
N LYS A 10 13.36 -4.08 1.71
CA LYS A 10 13.67 -3.42 0.44
C LYS A 10 12.45 -2.65 -0.11
N PHE A 11 11.24 -3.00 0.32
CA PHE A 11 10.03 -2.31 -0.05
C PHE A 11 10.02 -0.89 0.54
N ASP A 12 9.66 0.09 -0.28
CA ASP A 12 9.60 1.51 0.06
C ASP A 12 8.17 2.02 -0.06
N SER A 13 7.72 2.18 -1.30
CA SER A 13 6.33 2.39 -1.69
C SER A 13 6.09 1.89 -3.11
N GLU A 14 4.85 1.56 -3.44
CA GLU A 14 4.43 1.22 -4.82
C GLU A 14 2.95 1.57 -5.02
N ILE A 15 2.58 1.92 -6.26
CA ILE A 15 1.20 2.04 -6.67
C ILE A 15 0.75 0.70 -7.24
N PHE A 16 -0.24 0.11 -6.61
CA PHE A 16 -0.88 -1.14 -7.01
C PHE A 16 -2.12 -0.82 -7.83
N HIS A 17 -2.25 -1.48 -8.97
CA HIS A 17 -3.41 -1.42 -9.82
C HIS A 17 -4.32 -2.61 -9.48
N GLY A 18 -5.55 -2.33 -9.02
CA GLY A 18 -6.58 -3.33 -8.73
C GLY A 18 -7.90 -2.96 -9.40
N ASP A 19 -9.02 -3.52 -8.91
CA ASP A 19 -10.40 -3.34 -9.42
C ASP A 19 -10.81 -1.87 -9.59
N TRP A 20 -10.34 -1.25 -10.68
CA TRP A 20 -10.65 0.12 -11.11
C TRP A 20 -10.23 1.24 -10.16
N THR A 21 -9.36 0.95 -9.18
CA THR A 21 -8.86 1.94 -8.22
C THR A 21 -7.36 1.74 -8.01
N ASN A 22 -6.61 2.85 -8.02
CA ASN A 22 -5.19 2.84 -7.68
C ASN A 22 -5.04 2.84 -6.17
N TRP A 23 -4.26 1.88 -5.66
CA TRP A 23 -3.93 1.77 -4.26
C TRP A 23 -2.46 2.13 -4.06
N GLY A 24 -2.15 3.04 -3.14
CA GLY A 24 -0.78 3.26 -2.71
C GLY A 24 -0.45 2.37 -1.53
N GLY A 25 0.60 1.56 -1.63
CA GLY A 25 1.17 0.85 -0.48
C GLY A 25 2.46 1.53 -0.01
N PHE A 26 2.55 1.87 1.26
CA PHE A 26 3.71 2.57 1.85
C PHE A 26 4.24 1.81 3.06
N ASN A 27 5.55 1.57 3.12
CA ASN A 27 6.16 0.83 4.22
C ASN A 27 6.04 1.56 5.57
N LYS A 28 5.34 0.95 6.54
CA LYS A 28 5.14 1.52 7.89
C LYS A 28 6.41 1.73 8.71
N GLN A 29 7.49 1.04 8.35
CA GLN A 29 8.78 1.21 9.00
C GLN A 29 9.52 2.47 8.52
N LYS A 30 9.06 3.09 7.42
CA LYS A 30 9.70 4.23 6.75
C LYS A 30 8.81 5.46 6.69
N TYR A 31 7.49 5.27 6.62
CA TYR A 31 6.51 6.34 6.52
C TYR A 31 5.57 6.33 7.72
N THR A 32 5.39 7.50 8.34
CA THR A 32 4.20 7.76 9.14
C THR A 32 2.96 7.74 8.25
N LYS A 33 1.77 7.66 8.87
CA LYS A 33 0.51 7.67 8.13
C LYS A 33 0.36 8.96 7.32
N GLU A 34 0.71 10.09 7.91
CA GLU A 34 0.62 11.42 7.32
C GLU A 34 1.56 11.56 6.12
N GLU A 35 2.83 11.16 6.27
CA GLU A 35 3.81 11.17 5.18
C GLU A 35 3.38 10.30 4.00
N ALA A 36 2.79 9.13 4.29
CA ALA A 36 2.27 8.23 3.25
C ALA A 36 1.10 8.87 2.48
N ILE A 37 0.17 9.55 3.16
CA ILE A 37 -0.93 10.27 2.51
C ILE A 37 -0.39 11.41 1.63
N GLU A 38 0.57 12.19 2.13
CA GLU A 38 1.17 13.28 1.35
C GLU A 38 1.94 12.78 0.12
N ALA A 39 2.67 11.67 0.26
CA ALA A 39 3.36 11.02 -0.86
C ALA A 39 2.35 10.51 -1.89
N TRP A 40 1.33 9.76 -1.45
CA TRP A 40 0.29 9.24 -2.33
C TRP A 40 -0.44 10.33 -3.12
N ARG A 41 -0.81 11.45 -2.47
CA ARG A 41 -1.44 12.59 -3.15
C ARG A 41 -0.56 13.19 -4.24
N LYS A 42 0.75 13.27 -4.01
CA LYS A 42 1.71 13.77 -5.02
C LYS A 42 1.78 12.83 -6.22
N GLU A 43 1.82 11.52 -5.98
CA GLU A 43 1.86 10.50 -7.04
C GLU A 43 0.58 10.47 -7.89
N MET A 44 -0.57 10.75 -7.29
CA MET A 44 -1.87 10.83 -7.98
C MET A 44 -2.09 12.17 -8.69
N PHE A 45 -1.09 12.66 -9.44
CA PHE A 45 -1.13 13.94 -10.17
C PHE A 45 -1.41 15.18 -9.30
N GLY A 46 -1.05 15.12 -8.01
CA GLY A 46 -1.23 16.23 -7.08
C GLY A 46 -2.68 16.41 -6.61
N LEU A 47 -3.34 15.31 -6.22
CA LEU A 47 -4.67 15.37 -5.60
C LEU A 47 -4.73 16.44 -4.50
N GLY A 48 -5.81 17.24 -4.54
CA GLY A 48 -6.07 18.27 -3.56
C GLY A 48 -6.15 17.71 -2.14
N LYS A 49 -5.81 18.53 -1.14
CA LYS A 49 -5.89 18.12 0.27
C LYS A 49 -7.31 17.82 0.74
N ASP A 50 -8.29 18.37 0.02
CA ASP A 50 -9.73 18.21 0.17
C ASP A 50 -10.25 16.88 -0.39
N VAL A 51 -9.48 16.18 -1.22
CA VAL A 51 -9.89 14.87 -1.74
C VAL A 51 -9.87 13.86 -0.59
N PRO A 52 -11.03 13.27 -0.24
CA PRO A 52 -11.12 12.29 0.82
C PRO A 52 -10.42 10.99 0.40
N CYS A 53 -9.69 10.41 1.34
CA CYS A 53 -8.96 9.16 1.12
C CYS A 53 -9.25 8.17 2.25
N VAL A 54 -9.28 6.89 1.90
CA VAL A 54 -9.35 5.79 2.84
C VAL A 54 -7.93 5.32 3.11
N VAL A 55 -7.61 5.10 4.39
CA VAL A 55 -6.31 4.60 4.82
C VAL A 55 -6.50 3.39 5.72
N GLU A 56 -5.93 2.27 5.31
CA GLU A 56 -6.13 0.97 5.94
C GLU A 56 -4.79 0.32 6.31
N ASP A 57 -4.83 -0.58 7.29
CA ASP A 57 -3.74 -1.48 7.59
C ASP A 57 -3.66 -2.59 6.56
N ALA A 58 -2.48 -2.77 5.96
CA ALA A 58 -2.22 -3.86 5.01
C ALA A 58 -0.79 -4.39 5.16
N PHE A 59 -0.46 -5.36 4.33
CA PHE A 59 0.86 -5.94 4.18
C PHE A 59 1.27 -5.92 2.72
N VAL A 60 2.58 -5.83 2.49
CA VAL A 60 3.16 -6.00 1.16
C VAL A 60 4.13 -7.16 1.17
N ARG A 61 4.06 -7.99 0.14
CA ARG A 61 4.89 -9.19 -0.01
C ARG A 61 5.43 -9.30 -1.42
N TYR A 62 6.73 -9.60 -1.54
CA TYR A 62 7.30 -9.98 -2.83
C TYR A 62 6.96 -11.44 -3.13
N ARG A 63 6.25 -11.69 -4.22
CA ARG A 63 5.95 -13.05 -4.68
C ARG A 63 5.72 -13.10 -6.19
N VAL A 64 5.74 -14.32 -6.72
CA VAL A 64 5.22 -14.60 -8.05
C VAL A 64 3.69 -14.65 -7.95
N GLY A 65 3.02 -13.89 -8.81
CA GLY A 65 1.57 -13.90 -9.00
C GLY A 65 1.24 -13.88 -10.49
N GLN A 66 -0.01 -13.60 -10.83
CA GLN A 66 -0.46 -13.41 -12.21
C GLN A 66 -0.87 -11.96 -12.39
N ASN A 67 -0.42 -11.32 -13.46
CA ASN A 67 -0.92 -10.00 -13.86
C ASN A 67 -2.32 -10.11 -14.49
N GLU A 68 -2.87 -8.98 -14.93
CA GLU A 68 -4.19 -8.90 -15.57
C GLU A 68 -4.29 -9.73 -16.87
N ASP A 69 -3.16 -9.92 -17.57
CA ASP A 69 -3.03 -10.79 -18.76
C ASP A 69 -2.84 -12.29 -18.44
N HIS A 70 -2.95 -12.67 -17.16
CA HIS A 70 -2.74 -14.04 -16.65
C HIS A 70 -1.29 -14.55 -16.80
N GLU A 71 -0.35 -13.67 -17.10
CA GLU A 71 1.06 -13.99 -17.22
C GLU A 71 1.73 -14.01 -15.82
N PRO A 72 2.64 -14.95 -15.58
CA PRO A 72 3.37 -14.99 -14.32
C PRO A 72 4.31 -13.78 -14.20
N CYS A 73 4.12 -12.98 -13.15
CA CYS A 73 4.99 -11.85 -12.85
C CYS A 73 5.49 -11.92 -11.39
N ALA A 74 6.75 -11.55 -11.19
CA ALA A 74 7.34 -11.41 -9.86
C ALA A 74 7.37 -9.93 -9.50
N GLY A 75 6.72 -9.58 -8.39
CA GLY A 75 6.58 -8.19 -7.97
C GLY A 75 6.13 -8.08 -6.52
N TRP A 76 5.90 -6.85 -6.09
CA TRP A 76 5.23 -6.60 -4.82
C TRP A 76 3.74 -6.79 -4.99
N TRP A 77 3.12 -7.32 -3.94
CA TRP A 77 1.68 -7.53 -3.87
C TRP A 77 1.15 -6.94 -2.58
N LEU A 78 0.08 -6.16 -2.68
CA LEU A 78 -0.70 -5.71 -1.55
C LEU A 78 -1.58 -6.86 -1.06
N GLU A 79 -1.53 -7.14 0.23
CA GLU A 79 -2.18 -8.28 0.88
C GLU A 79 -2.80 -7.80 2.20
N TRP A 80 -3.92 -8.40 2.60
CA TRP A 80 -4.64 -8.05 3.84
C TRP A 80 -4.30 -8.99 4.99
N GLU A 81 -3.59 -10.09 4.68
CA GLU A 81 -3.14 -11.09 5.65
C GLU A 81 -1.65 -10.98 5.93
N ASP A 82 -1.28 -11.17 7.20
CA ASP A 82 0.14 -11.24 7.61
C ASP A 82 0.71 -12.65 7.37
N TYR A 83 1.69 -12.74 6.49
CA TYR A 83 2.45 -13.96 6.21
C TYR A 83 3.81 -13.97 6.96
N GLY A 84 3.89 -13.23 8.07
CA GLY A 84 4.97 -13.27 9.05
C GLY A 84 6.26 -12.62 8.55
N SER A 85 7.33 -13.41 8.39
CA SER A 85 8.64 -12.87 7.96
C SER A 85 8.67 -12.41 6.50
N LYS A 86 7.67 -12.79 5.71
CA LYS A 86 7.56 -12.44 4.28
C LYS A 86 6.72 -11.19 4.03
N SER A 87 6.01 -10.72 5.05
CA SER A 87 5.12 -9.56 4.96
C SER A 87 5.81 -8.32 5.52
N VAL A 88 5.60 -7.21 4.83
CA VAL A 88 6.04 -5.88 5.23
C VAL A 88 4.78 -5.11 5.62
N PRO A 89 4.62 -4.68 6.88
CA PRO A 89 3.48 -3.86 7.26
C PRO A 89 3.46 -2.57 6.43
N ALA A 90 2.30 -2.26 5.85
CA ALA A 90 2.12 -1.14 4.95
C ALA A 90 0.85 -0.33 5.29
N TRP A 91 0.89 0.95 4.95
CA TRP A 91 -0.31 1.77 4.79
C TRP A 91 -0.86 1.50 3.40
N SER A 92 -2.13 1.11 3.33
CA SER A 92 -2.89 1.04 2.09
C SER A 92 -3.72 2.31 1.95
N ILE A 93 -3.57 3.05 0.86
CA ILE A 93 -4.22 4.35 0.65
C ILE A 93 -4.92 4.36 -0.70
N ARG A 94 -6.16 4.82 -0.73
CA ARG A 94 -6.93 5.01 -1.96
C ARG A 94 -7.88 6.20 -1.84
N GLU A 95 -8.41 6.65 -2.97
CA GLU A 95 -9.53 7.59 -2.99
C GLU A 95 -10.75 6.97 -2.29
N ALA A 96 -11.45 7.78 -1.50
CA ALA A 96 -12.72 7.36 -0.92
C ALA A 96 -13.80 7.33 -2.00
N ARG A 97 -14.63 6.29 -2.00
CA ARG A 97 -15.77 6.19 -2.92
C ARG A 97 -16.96 6.95 -2.32
N ASP A 98 -17.84 7.46 -3.18
CA ASP A 98 -18.99 8.30 -2.79
C ASP A 98 -19.87 7.68 -1.68
N HIS A 99 -20.10 6.36 -1.74
CA HIS A 99 -20.88 5.63 -0.73
C HIS A 99 -20.19 5.50 0.64
N GLU A 100 -18.89 5.76 0.74
CA GLU A 100 -18.14 5.76 2.00
C GLU A 100 -18.14 7.15 2.67
N LEU A 101 -18.62 8.17 1.96
CA LEU A 101 -18.69 9.56 2.44
C LEU A 101 -20.06 9.94 3.03
N VAL A 102 -21.07 9.09 2.82
CA VAL A 102 -22.46 9.29 3.27
C VAL A 102 -22.81 8.51 4.55
N GLY A 103 -21.78 8.04 5.28
CA GLY A 103 -21.92 7.34 6.57
C GLY A 103 -22.04 8.27 7.77
#